data_AF-F8QK42-F1
#
_entry.id   AF-F8QK42-F1
#
_cell.length_a   1.000
_cell.length_b   1.000
_cell.length_c   1.000
_cell.angle_alpha   90.00
_cell.angle_beta   90.00
_cell.angle_gamma   90.00
#
_symmetry.space_group_name_H-M   'P 1'
#
loop_
_entity.id
_entity.type
_entity.pdbx_description
1 polymer ?
#
loop_
_entity_poly.entity_id
_entity_poly.type
_entity_poly.pdbx_seq_one_letter_code
_entity_poly.pdbx_strand_id
1 'polypeptide(L)'
;MSSQSQQPDINTLLHNMCAQILMLTTQLAELQVHPPAATPSVKKKFNKKFEVIADPGAFEGDRAQFAKWWIKLQIWVKANWDAFANDFEVATAVLSRLKGPVAGVWPVWDDLKIEIKKYFKPQAERDWACQQICTFKQGNMRTDDFVTRFLALSIQGGLGNEHAVELLV
;
A
#
# COMPACT_ATOMS: atom_id res chain seq x y z
N MET A 1 27.25 48.14 5.51
CA MET A 1 26.31 47.06 5.85
C MET A 1 26.79 45.81 5.13
N SER A 2 27.30 44.82 5.87
CA SER A 2 27.69 43.53 5.27
C SER A 2 27.10 42.42 6.13
N SER A 3 26.05 41.80 5.60
CA SER A 3 25.37 40.65 6.22
C SER A 3 26.26 39.43 6.10
N GLN A 4 26.78 38.95 7.22
CA GLN A 4 27.55 37.72 7.32
C GLN A 4 26.56 36.55 7.39
N SER A 5 26.45 35.78 6.30
CA SER A 5 25.59 34.60 6.25
C SER A 5 26.10 33.53 7.20
N GLN A 6 25.36 33.26 8.28
CA GLN A 6 25.57 32.09 9.13
C GLN A 6 25.20 30.82 8.34
N GLN A 7 26.18 30.20 7.69
CA GLN A 7 26.02 28.84 7.21
C GLN A 7 26.03 27.90 8.43
N PRO A 8 25.04 27.00 8.56
CA PRO A 8 25.03 26.03 9.66
C PRO A 8 26.25 25.13 9.56
N ASP A 9 27.03 25.07 10.64
CA ASP A 9 28.18 24.19 10.78
C ASP A 9 27.73 22.73 10.64
N ILE A 10 28.22 22.07 9.59
CA ILE A 10 27.86 20.69 9.21
C ILE A 10 28.14 19.72 10.36
N ASN A 11 29.18 19.99 11.16
CA ASN A 11 29.50 19.17 12.33
C ASN A 11 28.44 19.31 13.42
N THR A 12 27.94 20.52 13.65
CA THR A 12 26.83 20.77 14.59
C THR A 12 25.54 20.07 14.16
N LEU A 13 25.25 20.06 12.85
CA LEU A 13 24.10 19.33 12.31
C LEU A 13 24.25 17.81 12.51
N LEU A 14 25.42 17.26 12.21
CA LEU A 14 25.71 15.84 12.38
C LEU A 14 25.58 15.40 13.85
N HIS A 15 26.13 16.19 14.78
CA HIS A 15 26.01 15.93 16.21
C HIS A 15 24.56 15.96 16.69
N ASN A 16 23.75 16.90 16.21
CA ASN A 16 22.33 16.98 16.55
C ASN A 16 21.54 15.79 16.01
N MET A 17 21.85 15.32 14.80
CA MET A 17 21.24 14.13 14.23
C MET A 17 21.61 12.87 15.02
N CYS A 18 22.88 12.72 15.38
CA CYS A 18 23.34 11.62 16.23
C CYS A 18 22.63 11.62 17.61
N ALA A 19 22.44 12.79 18.22
CA ALA A 19 21.73 12.91 19.49
C ALA A 19 20.24 12.51 19.37
N GLN A 20 19.56 12.89 18.29
CA GLN A 20 18.16 12.50 18.05
C GLN A 20 18.00 11.00 17.82
N ILE A 21 18.90 10.39 17.04
CA ILE A 21 18.90 8.93 16.82
C ILE A 21 19.11 8.19 18.15
N LEU A 22 20.03 8.67 18.99
CA LEU A 22 20.26 8.07 20.31
C LEU A 22 19.00 8.18 21.18
N MET A 23 18.35 9.34 21.21
CA MET A 23 17.14 9.56 22.01
C MET A 23 16.00 8.64 21.58
N LEU A 24 15.76 8.51 20.27
CA LEU A 24 14.73 7.61 19.72
C LEU A 24 15.05 6.14 20.00
N THR A 25 16.34 5.76 19.94
CA THR A 25 16.79 4.40 20.27
C THR A 25 16.57 4.08 21.75
N THR A 26 16.84 5.05 22.64
CA THR A 26 16.59 4.89 24.08
C THR A 26 15.10 4.75 24.38
N GLN A 27 14.24 5.57 23.76
CA GLN A 27 12.78 5.43 23.92
C GLN A 27 12.28 4.08 23.42
N LEU A 28 12.84 3.58 22.32
CA LEU A 28 12.49 2.26 21.79
C LEU A 28 12.96 1.12 22.71
N ALA A 29 14.13 1.27 23.34
CA ALA A 29 14.63 0.32 24.32
C ALA A 29 13.82 0.34 25.61
N GLU A 30 13.39 1.50 26.11
CA GLU A 30 12.49 1.62 27.27
C GLU A 30 11.16 0.89 27.03
N LEU A 31 10.62 0.96 25.80
CA LEU A 31 9.44 0.18 25.39
C LEU A 31 9.70 -1.34 25.30
N GLN A 32 10.97 -1.77 25.18
CA GLN A 32 11.37 -3.19 25.14
C GLN A 32 11.81 -3.76 26.50
N VAL A 33 12.23 -2.93 27.46
CA VAL A 33 12.82 -3.38 28.74
C VAL A 33 11.77 -3.79 29.78
N HIS A 34 10.47 -3.60 29.52
CA HIS A 34 9.44 -4.28 30.30
C HIS A 34 9.40 -5.78 29.93
N PRO A 35 9.82 -6.70 30.81
CA PRO A 35 9.67 -8.12 30.54
C PRO A 35 8.17 -8.44 30.54
N PRO A 36 7.67 -9.32 29.66
CA PRO A 36 6.32 -9.82 29.79
C PRO A 36 6.25 -10.70 31.03
N ALA A 37 5.80 -10.12 32.15
CA ALA A 37 5.09 -10.91 33.15
C ALA A 37 4.04 -11.74 32.40
N ALA A 38 4.02 -13.04 32.67
CA ALA A 38 3.35 -14.07 31.88
C ALA A 38 1.99 -13.65 31.28
N THR A 39 1.91 -13.67 29.94
CA THR A 39 0.71 -13.75 29.08
C THR A 39 -0.30 -12.57 29.06
N PRO A 40 -1.04 -12.35 27.94
CA PRO A 40 -1.17 -13.18 26.74
C PRO A 40 -0.63 -12.55 25.46
N SER A 41 -0.19 -13.41 24.53
CA SER A 41 -0.17 -13.12 23.09
C SER A 41 -1.48 -12.38 22.75
N VAL A 42 -1.39 -11.15 22.24
CA VAL A 42 -2.55 -10.38 21.78
C VAL A 42 -3.07 -11.00 20.48
N LYS A 43 -3.54 -12.25 20.55
CA LYS A 43 -4.78 -12.62 19.89
C LYS A 43 -5.83 -11.79 20.60
N LYS A 44 -6.04 -10.55 20.14
CA LYS A 44 -7.20 -9.74 20.50
C LYS A 44 -8.40 -10.65 20.21
N LYS A 45 -8.92 -11.26 21.27
CA LYS A 45 -9.94 -12.29 21.20
C LYS A 45 -11.19 -11.52 20.80
N PHE A 46 -11.53 -11.56 19.51
CA PHE A 46 -12.76 -10.97 18.93
C PHE A 46 -13.96 -11.69 19.55
N ASN A 47 -14.22 -11.42 20.82
CA ASN A 47 -15.32 -12.02 21.53
C ASN A 47 -16.51 -11.08 21.45
N LYS A 48 -17.55 -11.61 20.82
CA LYS A 48 -18.97 -11.39 21.15
C LYS A 48 -19.64 -10.18 20.48
N LYS A 49 -19.88 -10.31 19.16
CA LYS A 49 -21.21 -10.51 18.53
C LYS A 49 -21.05 -10.51 17.00
N PHE A 50 -21.78 -11.39 16.31
CA PHE A 50 -21.77 -11.72 14.87
C PHE A 50 -20.73 -12.75 14.39
N GLU A 51 -21.02 -13.99 14.77
CA GLU A 51 -20.41 -15.28 14.37
C GLU A 51 -20.50 -15.63 12.86
N VAL A 52 -20.92 -14.72 11.98
CA VAL A 52 -21.37 -15.10 10.63
C VAL A 52 -20.26 -15.04 9.56
N ILE A 53 -19.18 -14.27 9.76
CA ILE A 53 -18.12 -14.13 8.75
C ILE A 53 -16.77 -14.58 9.32
N ALA A 54 -16.31 -15.73 8.84
CA ALA A 54 -15.03 -16.31 9.20
C ALA A 54 -13.87 -15.38 8.83
N ASP A 55 -12.83 -15.39 9.67
CA ASP A 55 -11.57 -14.72 9.40
C ASP A 55 -10.99 -15.18 8.05
N PRO A 56 -10.60 -14.25 7.14
CA PRO A 56 -10.07 -14.60 5.82
C PRO A 56 -8.69 -15.29 5.87
N GLY A 57 -8.05 -15.34 7.04
CA GLY A 57 -6.69 -15.86 7.20
C GLY A 57 -5.62 -14.94 6.61
N ALA A 58 -4.36 -15.33 6.77
CA ALA A 58 -3.23 -14.60 6.18
C ALA A 58 -3.18 -14.79 4.66
N PHE A 59 -2.85 -13.73 3.93
CA PHE A 59 -2.51 -13.80 2.52
C PHE A 59 -1.11 -14.39 2.35
N GLU A 60 -1.01 -15.48 1.60
CA GLU A 60 0.23 -16.25 1.42
C GLU A 60 1.05 -15.83 0.18
N GLY A 61 0.64 -14.77 -0.52
CA GLY A 61 1.40 -14.21 -1.65
C GLY A 61 0.94 -14.69 -3.04
N ASP A 62 0.02 -15.65 -3.13
CA ASP A 62 -0.54 -16.07 -4.44
C ASP A 62 -1.45 -14.98 -5.04
N ARG A 63 -0.91 -14.31 -6.06
CA ARG A 63 -1.58 -13.22 -6.78
C ARG A 63 -2.88 -13.67 -7.47
N ALA A 64 -3.01 -14.94 -7.89
CA ALA A 64 -4.22 -15.45 -8.53
C ALA A 64 -5.39 -15.61 -7.53
N GLN A 65 -5.07 -15.91 -6.27
CA GLN A 65 -6.06 -16.04 -5.19
C GLN A 65 -6.33 -14.71 -4.48
N PHE A 66 -5.56 -13.66 -4.79
CA PHE A 66 -5.70 -12.35 -4.16
C PHE A 66 -7.12 -11.78 -4.28
N ALA A 67 -7.73 -11.81 -5.47
CA ALA A 67 -9.08 -11.27 -5.65
C ALA A 67 -10.10 -11.96 -4.72
N LYS A 68 -10.02 -13.29 -4.61
CA LYS A 68 -10.87 -14.09 -3.73
C LYS A 68 -10.61 -13.79 -2.26
N TRP A 69 -9.34 -13.69 -1.86
CA TRP A 69 -8.95 -13.37 -0.49
C TRP A 69 -9.33 -11.93 -0.10
N TRP A 70 -9.10 -10.97 -1.00
CA TRP A 70 -9.41 -9.56 -0.81
C TRP A 70 -10.90 -9.32 -0.62
N ILE A 71 -11.76 -9.94 -1.43
CA ILE A 71 -13.21 -9.86 -1.26
C ILE A 71 -13.63 -10.39 0.13
N LYS A 72 -13.06 -11.53 0.57
CA LYS A 72 -13.33 -12.07 1.92
C LYS A 72 -12.88 -11.11 3.02
N LEU A 73 -11.73 -10.48 2.87
CA LEU A 73 -11.22 -9.48 3.82
C LEU A 73 -12.10 -8.24 3.87
N GLN A 74 -12.54 -7.72 2.72
CA GLN A 74 -13.44 -6.56 2.68
C GLN A 74 -14.78 -6.84 3.36
N ILE A 75 -15.33 -8.04 3.17
CA ILE A 75 -16.57 -8.49 3.83
C ILE A 75 -16.34 -8.60 5.35
N TRP A 76 -15.21 -9.18 5.77
CA TRP A 76 -14.83 -9.30 7.17
C TRP A 76 -14.67 -7.93 7.85
N VAL A 77 -13.93 -6.99 7.23
CA VAL A 77 -13.75 -5.62 7.77
C VAL A 77 -15.09 -4.91 7.93
N LYS A 78 -15.97 -4.98 6.91
CA LYS A 78 -17.30 -4.35 6.98
C LYS A 78 -18.19 -4.95 8.06
N ALA A 79 -18.15 -6.27 8.22
CA ALA A 79 -18.95 -6.96 9.24
C ALA A 79 -18.46 -6.71 10.66
N ASN A 80 -17.17 -6.38 10.82
CA ASN A 80 -16.57 -6.07 12.11
C ASN A 80 -16.35 -4.56 12.30
N TRP A 81 -16.96 -3.71 11.45
CA TRP A 81 -16.69 -2.27 11.43
C TRP A 81 -16.86 -1.61 12.81
N ASP A 82 -17.99 -1.90 13.48
CA ASP A 82 -18.31 -1.35 14.80
C ASP A 82 -17.39 -1.83 15.94
N ALA A 83 -16.59 -2.88 15.69
CA ALA A 83 -15.63 -3.40 16.66
C ALA A 83 -14.27 -2.68 16.60
N PHE A 84 -14.03 -1.87 15.57
CA PHE A 84 -12.82 -1.06 15.44
C PHE A 84 -13.05 0.32 16.04
N ALA A 85 -12.11 0.77 16.87
CA ALA A 85 -12.23 2.09 17.50
C ALA A 85 -11.93 3.26 16.54
N ASN A 86 -11.16 3.00 15.48
CA ASN A 86 -10.75 3.98 14.48
C ASN A 86 -10.15 3.28 13.24
N ASP A 87 -9.89 4.06 12.18
CA ASP A 87 -9.29 3.58 10.93
C ASP A 87 -7.90 2.96 11.11
N PHE A 88 -7.15 3.38 12.14
CA PHE A 88 -5.84 2.82 12.44
C PHE A 88 -5.94 1.36 12.92
N GLU A 89 -6.97 1.01 13.70
CA GLU A 89 -7.21 -0.39 14.08
C GLU A 89 -7.63 -1.24 12.87
N VAL A 90 -8.41 -0.69 11.94
CA VAL A 90 -8.77 -1.36 10.67
C VAL A 90 -7.51 -1.64 9.84
N ALA A 91 -6.65 -0.62 9.66
CA ALA A 91 -5.40 -0.74 8.93
C ALA A 91 -4.48 -1.80 9.56
N THR A 92 -4.31 -1.78 10.88
CA THR A 92 -3.50 -2.74 11.62
C THR A 92 -4.04 -4.17 11.46
N ALA A 93 -5.35 -4.37 11.54
CA ALA A 93 -5.97 -5.68 11.36
C ALA A 93 -5.76 -6.23 9.94
N VAL A 94 -5.83 -5.37 8.93
CA VAL A 94 -5.59 -5.75 7.53
C VAL A 94 -4.11 -6.05 7.26
N LEU A 95 -3.21 -5.20 7.74
CA LEU A 95 -1.76 -5.38 7.60
C LEU A 95 -1.27 -6.65 8.28
N SER A 96 -1.80 -6.99 9.47
CA SER A 96 -1.45 -8.23 10.18
C SER A 96 -1.74 -9.50 9.37
N ARG A 97 -2.63 -9.42 8.37
CA ARG A 97 -3.01 -10.52 7.49
C ARG A 97 -2.31 -10.47 6.14
N LEU A 98 -1.60 -9.39 5.79
CA LEU A 98 -0.75 -9.32 4.61
C LEU A 98 0.65 -9.81 4.99
N LYS A 99 1.08 -11.00 4.55
CA LYS A 99 2.50 -11.37 4.66
C LYS A 99 3.30 -10.65 3.57
N GLY A 100 4.21 -9.77 3.97
CA GLY A 100 5.18 -9.12 3.07
C GLY A 100 5.70 -7.79 3.64
N PRO A 101 6.79 -7.24 3.09
CA PRO A 101 7.32 -5.94 3.50
C PRO A 101 6.41 -4.82 2.97
N VAL A 102 5.30 -4.57 3.68
CA VAL A 102 4.47 -3.39 3.44
C VAL A 102 5.09 -2.24 4.23
N ALA A 103 6.20 -1.71 3.72
CA ALA A 103 6.89 -0.58 4.31
C ALA A 103 6.15 0.71 3.95
N GLY A 104 5.42 1.30 4.90
CA GLY A 104 4.84 2.64 4.75
C GLY A 104 4.00 3.09 5.95
N VAL A 105 3.97 4.40 6.19
CA VAL A 105 3.10 5.06 7.16
C VAL A 105 1.75 5.31 6.49
N TRP A 106 0.68 4.67 6.98
CA TRP A 106 -0.66 4.78 6.39
C TRP A 106 -1.70 5.08 7.46
N PRO A 107 -2.16 6.34 7.57
CA PRO A 107 -3.10 6.71 8.62
C PRO A 107 -4.58 6.41 8.28
N VAL A 108 -4.95 6.24 7.00
CA VAL A 108 -6.35 6.14 6.56
C VAL A 108 -6.63 4.85 5.77
N TRP A 109 -7.73 4.17 6.10
CA TRP A 109 -8.14 2.90 5.50
C TRP A 109 -8.35 3.00 3.97
N ASP A 110 -8.96 4.08 3.49
CA ASP A 110 -9.19 4.27 2.05
C ASP A 110 -7.89 4.46 1.26
N ASP A 111 -6.88 5.13 1.83
CA ASP A 111 -5.55 5.28 1.22
C ASP A 111 -4.83 3.92 1.16
N LEU A 112 -4.86 3.16 2.25
CA LEU A 112 -4.29 1.81 2.31
C LEU A 112 -4.94 0.89 1.26
N LYS A 113 -6.25 1.02 1.06
CA LYS A 113 -7.01 0.25 0.08
C LYS A 113 -6.61 0.58 -1.36
N ILE A 114 -6.29 1.84 -1.66
CA ILE A 114 -5.76 2.26 -2.97
C ILE A 114 -4.39 1.64 -3.20
N GLU A 115 -3.49 1.74 -2.21
CA GLU A 115 -2.12 1.25 -2.36
C GLU A 115 -2.09 -0.28 -2.49
N ILE A 116 -2.85 -1.02 -1.68
CA ILE A 116 -3.00 -2.48 -1.84
C ILE A 116 -3.48 -2.82 -3.25
N LYS A 117 -4.51 -2.14 -3.77
CA LYS A 117 -5.00 -2.39 -5.13
C LYS A 117 -3.93 -2.14 -6.20
N LYS A 118 -3.02 -1.19 -6.00
CA LYS A 118 -1.91 -0.92 -6.93
C LYS A 118 -0.90 -2.07 -7.00
N TYR A 119 -0.57 -2.68 -5.86
CA TYR A 119 0.32 -3.84 -5.80
C TYR A 119 -0.28 -5.11 -6.44
N PHE A 120 -1.61 -5.23 -6.41
CA PHE A 120 -2.32 -6.45 -6.82
C PHE A 120 -3.20 -6.32 -8.06
N LYS A 121 -3.23 -5.16 -8.74
CA LYS A 121 -3.76 -5.07 -10.12
C LYS A 121 -3.15 -6.22 -10.93
N PRO A 122 -3.94 -7.09 -11.59
CA PRO A 122 -3.43 -8.30 -12.24
C PRO A 122 -2.28 -7.89 -13.16
N GLN A 123 -1.07 -8.30 -12.81
CA GLN A 123 0.10 -8.03 -13.66
C GLN A 123 -0.14 -8.63 -15.05
N ALA A 124 -0.86 -9.75 -15.13
CA ALA A 124 -1.33 -10.33 -16.38
C ALA A 124 -2.18 -9.39 -17.24
N GLU A 125 -3.05 -8.54 -16.67
CA GLU A 125 -3.84 -7.57 -17.45
C GLU A 125 -2.98 -6.40 -17.92
N ARG A 126 -2.00 -5.98 -17.11
CA ARG A 126 -1.01 -4.97 -17.50
C ARG A 126 -0.09 -5.49 -18.59
N ASP A 127 0.47 -6.67 -18.39
CA ASP A 127 1.35 -7.36 -19.34
C ASP A 127 0.60 -7.66 -20.64
N TRP A 128 -0.66 -8.11 -20.55
CA TRP A 128 -1.54 -8.31 -21.71
C TRP A 128 -1.79 -6.98 -22.43
N ALA A 129 -2.15 -5.92 -21.73
CA ALA A 129 -2.38 -4.60 -22.33
C ALA A 129 -1.09 -4.05 -22.98
N CYS A 130 0.07 -4.19 -22.32
CA CYS A 130 1.37 -3.85 -22.89
C CYS A 130 1.66 -4.67 -24.16
N GLN A 131 1.40 -5.98 -24.14
CA GLN A 131 1.58 -6.84 -25.31
C GLN A 131 0.64 -6.46 -26.46
N GLN A 132 -0.62 -6.11 -26.16
CA GLN A 132 -1.55 -5.60 -27.15
C GLN A 132 -1.06 -4.28 -27.73
N ILE A 133 -0.62 -3.33 -26.91
CA ILE A 133 -0.08 -2.04 -27.36
C ILE A 133 1.16 -2.23 -28.24
N CYS A 134 2.12 -3.08 -27.85
CA CYS A 134 3.33 -3.37 -28.63
C CYS A 134 3.04 -3.97 -30.02
N THR A 135 1.89 -4.63 -30.18
CA THR A 135 1.48 -5.26 -31.44
C THR A 135 0.39 -4.46 -32.17
N PHE A 136 -0.13 -3.41 -31.56
CA PHE A 136 -1.22 -2.61 -32.11
C PHE A 136 -0.70 -1.71 -33.23
N LYS A 137 -1.28 -1.87 -34.43
CA LYS A 137 -0.97 -1.06 -35.60
C LYS A 137 -2.26 -0.49 -36.16
N GLN A 138 -2.20 0.76 -36.63
CA GLN A 138 -3.36 1.44 -37.22
C GLN A 138 -3.94 0.67 -38.42
N GLY A 139 -3.10 0.14 -39.32
CA GLY A 139 -3.54 -0.59 -40.50
C GLY A 139 -4.47 0.27 -41.38
N ASN A 140 -5.59 -0.30 -41.80
CA ASN A 140 -6.65 0.41 -42.56
C ASN A 140 -7.75 0.99 -41.65
N MET A 141 -7.53 1.06 -40.34
CA MET A 141 -8.50 1.57 -39.38
C MET A 141 -8.59 3.10 -39.48
N ARG A 142 -9.80 3.64 -39.32
CA ARG A 142 -9.98 5.08 -39.19
C ARG A 142 -9.22 5.60 -37.98
N THR A 143 -8.65 6.79 -38.11
CA THR A 143 -7.80 7.41 -37.09
C THR A 143 -8.52 7.56 -35.75
N ASP A 144 -9.81 7.91 -35.75
CA ASP A 144 -10.59 8.05 -34.52
C ASP A 144 -10.82 6.73 -33.78
N ASP A 145 -11.06 5.65 -34.52
CA ASP A 145 -11.19 4.30 -33.94
C ASP A 145 -9.85 3.81 -33.36
N PHE A 146 -8.75 4.08 -34.05
CA PHE A 146 -7.40 3.75 -33.58
C PHE A 146 -7.08 4.47 -32.26
N VAL A 147 -7.28 5.79 -32.21
CA VAL A 147 -7.03 6.60 -31.01
C VAL A 147 -7.91 6.14 -29.84
N THR A 148 -9.19 5.87 -30.10
CA THR A 148 -10.13 5.41 -29.06
C THR A 148 -9.68 4.07 -28.46
N ARG A 149 -9.26 3.12 -29.30
CA ARG A 149 -8.85 1.78 -28.86
C ARG A 149 -7.49 1.77 -28.18
N PHE A 150 -6.54 2.57 -28.67
CA PHE A 150 -5.23 2.74 -28.06
C PHE A 150 -5.33 3.39 -26.67
N LEU A 151 -6.19 4.40 -26.52
CA LEU A 151 -6.42 5.06 -25.23
C LEU A 151 -7.03 4.10 -24.21
N ALA A 152 -8.02 3.30 -24.63
CA ALA A 152 -8.62 2.27 -23.76
C ALA A 152 -7.57 1.24 -23.27
N LEU A 153 -6.70 0.75 -24.17
CA LEU A 153 -5.62 -0.17 -23.81
C LEU A 153 -4.59 0.47 -22.87
N SER A 154 -4.24 1.75 -23.08
CA SER A 154 -3.32 2.49 -22.21
C SER A 154 -3.87 2.63 -20.79
N ILE A 155 -5.15 2.96 -20.65
CA ILE A 155 -5.85 3.04 -19.36
C ILE A 155 -5.89 1.66 -18.69
N GLN A 156 -6.17 0.60 -19.45
CA GLN A 156 -6.22 -0.76 -18.95
C GLN A 156 -4.83 -1.26 -18.49
N GLY A 157 -3.77 -0.91 -19.22
CA GLY A 157 -2.38 -1.18 -18.85
C GLY A 157 -1.87 -0.34 -17.67
N GLY A 158 -2.62 0.67 -17.23
CA GLY A 158 -2.18 1.59 -16.19
C GLY A 158 -1.03 2.49 -16.63
N LEU A 159 -0.84 2.67 -17.94
CA LEU A 159 0.03 3.70 -18.49
C LEU A 159 -0.66 5.03 -18.23
N GLY A 160 -0.15 5.77 -17.26
CA GLY A 160 -0.56 7.15 -17.06
C GLY A 160 -0.39 7.95 -18.35
N ASN A 161 -1.22 8.97 -18.49
CA ASN A 161 -1.21 9.96 -19.57
C ASN A 161 0.16 10.66 -19.76
N GLU A 162 1.09 10.45 -18.83
CA GLU A 162 2.48 10.90 -18.84
C GLU A 162 3.34 10.26 -19.95
N HIS A 163 2.94 9.11 -20.53
CA HIS A 163 3.69 8.44 -21.60
C HIS A 163 2.94 8.37 -22.95
N ALA A 164 1.71 8.91 -23.03
CA ALA A 164 0.92 8.88 -24.27
C ALA A 164 1.52 9.76 -25.39
N VAL A 165 2.35 10.75 -25.05
CA VAL A 165 2.94 11.69 -26.00
C VAL A 165 4.17 11.10 -26.72
N GLU A 166 4.93 10.21 -26.07
CA GLU A 166 6.13 9.59 -26.66
C GLU A 166 5.81 8.47 -27.67
N LEU A 167 4.58 7.94 -27.64
CA LEU A 167 4.14 6.85 -28.53
C LEU A 167 3.44 7.34 -29.81
N LEU A 168 3.32 8.66 -30.00
CA LEU A 168 2.66 9.30 -31.15
C LEU A 168 3.64 9.84 -32.22
N VAL A 169 4.94 9.51 -32.14
CA VAL A 169 5.96 9.89 -33.14
C VAL A 169 6.26 8.73 -34.08
#